data_AF-X0Y060-F1
#
_entry.id   AF-X0Y060-F1
#
_cell.length_a   1.000
_cell.length_b   1.000
_cell.length_c   1.000
_cell.angle_alpha   90.00
_cell.angle_beta   90.00
_cell.angle_gamma   90.00
#
_symmetry.space_group_name_H-M   'P 1'
#
loop_
_entity.id
_entity.type
_entity.pdbx_description
1 polymer ?
#
loop_
_entity_poly.entity_id
_entity_poly.type
_entity_poly.pdbx_seq_one_letter_code
_entity_poly.pdbx_strand_id
1 'polypeptide(L)'
;MLILFGMPVAQILLFGYIVTNELKDIRIAIYDQSKDHVTREITDKICSSRFFILDRTLSNINDVESIFKEGNVKEVIIFESGFAKKLEKEGTAGIQILADASDANSANLIVQYTSAIIRIYIFQKMRMDKTPMQIIPEARMMYNE
;
A
#
# COMPACT_ATOMS: atom_id res chain seq x y z
N MET A 1 -19.03 -17.52 -36.58
CA MET A 1 -18.34 -18.09 -35.40
C MET A 1 -17.21 -17.22 -34.88
N LEU A 2 -16.28 -16.73 -35.72
CA LEU A 2 -15.19 -15.83 -35.30
C LEU A 2 -15.68 -14.53 -34.64
N ILE A 3 -16.75 -13.90 -35.14
CA ILE A 3 -17.33 -12.68 -34.54
C ILE A 3 -18.04 -12.98 -33.21
N LEU A 4 -18.69 -14.15 -33.11
CA LEU A 4 -19.50 -14.55 -31.94
C LEU A 4 -18.63 -14.80 -30.69
N PHE A 5 -17.42 -15.31 -30.86
CA PHE A 5 -16.46 -15.55 -29.77
C PHE A 5 -15.31 -14.53 -29.72
N GLY A 6 -14.92 -13.97 -30.87
CA GLY A 6 -13.82 -13.00 -30.94
C GLY A 6 -14.13 -11.68 -30.25
N MET A 7 -15.36 -11.17 -30.38
CA MET A 7 -15.76 -9.91 -29.73
C MET A 7 -15.80 -10.04 -28.19
N PRO A 8 -16.44 -11.06 -27.59
CA PRO A 8 -16.39 -11.27 -26.14
C PRO A 8 -14.97 -11.50 -25.59
N VAL A 9 -14.13 -12.26 -26.30
CA VAL A 9 -12.73 -12.49 -25.88
C VAL A 9 -11.94 -11.19 -25.94
N ALA A 10 -12.09 -10.39 -27.00
CA ALA A 10 -11.46 -9.07 -27.10
C ALA A 10 -11.92 -8.15 -25.96
N GLN A 11 -13.20 -8.17 -25.58
CA GLN A 11 -13.72 -7.40 -24.45
C GLN A 11 -13.08 -7.81 -23.12
N ILE A 12 -12.97 -9.11 -22.82
CA ILE A 12 -12.32 -9.59 -21.59
C ILE A 12 -10.85 -9.17 -21.55
N LEU A 13 -10.12 -9.29 -22.66
CA LEU A 13 -8.73 -8.86 -22.76
C LEU A 13 -8.57 -7.35 -22.57
N LEU A 14 -9.46 -6.55 -23.16
CA LEU A 14 -9.51 -5.09 -22.97
C LEU A 14 -9.77 -4.72 -21.50
N PHE A 15 -10.74 -5.35 -20.84
CA PHE A 15 -10.99 -5.10 -19.42
C PHE A 15 -9.80 -5.49 -18.55
N GLY A 16 -9.19 -6.65 -18.79
CA GLY A 16 -7.96 -7.06 -18.08
C GLY A 16 -6.80 -6.08 -18.28
N TYR A 17 -6.66 -5.54 -19.50
CA TYR A 17 -5.64 -4.54 -19.83
C TYR A 17 -5.88 -3.19 -19.15
N ILE A 18 -7.13 -2.70 -19.12
CA ILE A 18 -7.50 -1.44 -18.46
C ILE A 18 -7.23 -1.55 -16.95
N VAL A 19 -7.72 -2.60 -16.30
CA VAL A 19 -7.52 -2.84 -14.85
C VAL A 19 -6.03 -2.92 -14.49
N THR A 20 -5.20 -3.55 -15.36
CA THR A 20 -3.76 -3.67 -15.11
C THR A 20 -3.03 -2.33 -15.28
N ASN A 21 -3.47 -1.46 -16.20
CA ASN A 21 -2.85 -0.15 -16.40
C ASN A 21 -3.25 0.87 -15.33
N GLU A 22 -4.47 0.77 -14.80
CA GLU A 22 -4.97 1.70 -13.77
C GLU A 22 -4.12 1.70 -12.50
N LEU A 23 -3.48 0.56 -12.20
CA LEU A 23 -2.62 0.39 -11.01
C LEU A 23 -1.13 0.57 -11.29
N LYS A 24 -0.76 0.93 -12.52
CA LYS A 24 0.63 1.10 -12.92
C LYS A 24 0.99 2.57 -12.92
N ASP A 25 2.20 2.89 -12.49
CA ASP A 25 2.76 4.25 -12.51
C ASP A 25 1.94 5.26 -11.67
N ILE A 26 1.35 4.79 -10.57
CA ILE A 26 0.62 5.61 -9.59
C ILE A 26 1.61 6.56 -8.92
N ARG A 27 1.48 7.85 -9.20
CA ARG A 27 2.29 8.89 -8.58
C ARG A 27 1.81 9.18 -7.16
N ILE A 28 2.72 9.12 -6.21
CA ILE A 28 2.46 9.39 -4.80
C ILE A 28 3.31 10.54 -4.29
N ALA A 29 2.85 11.21 -3.25
CA ALA A 29 3.66 12.12 -2.47
C ALA A 29 3.76 11.67 -1.01
N ILE A 30 4.87 12.01 -0.37
CA ILE A 30 5.13 11.65 1.03
C ILE A 30 5.25 12.92 1.87
N TYR A 31 4.51 13.03 2.96
CA TYR A 31 4.77 14.02 4.00
C TYR A 31 5.34 13.31 5.23
N ASP A 32 6.65 13.44 5.43
CA ASP A 32 7.34 12.78 6.54
C ASP A 32 7.85 13.80 7.55
N GLN A 33 7.13 13.91 8.67
CA GLN A 33 7.53 14.75 9.80
C GLN A 33 8.63 14.14 10.65
N SER A 34 8.76 12.81 10.64
CA SER A 34 9.73 12.10 11.46
C SER A 34 11.11 12.06 10.83
N LYS A 35 11.16 11.90 9.50
CA LYS A 35 12.39 11.79 8.68
C LYS A 35 13.35 10.70 9.17
N ASP A 36 12.80 9.67 9.81
CA ASP A 36 13.57 8.62 10.47
C ASP A 36 13.84 7.42 9.53
N HIS A 37 14.51 6.40 10.06
CA HIS A 37 14.88 5.23 9.26
C HIS A 37 13.68 4.35 8.91
N VAL A 38 12.67 4.27 9.79
CA VAL A 38 11.47 3.43 9.59
C VAL A 38 10.58 4.02 8.51
N THR A 39 10.34 5.34 8.53
CA THR A 39 9.54 6.03 7.51
C THR A 39 10.18 5.92 6.13
N ARG A 40 11.51 6.00 6.06
CA ARG A 40 12.29 5.78 4.82
C ARG A 40 12.17 4.35 4.33
N GLU A 41 12.36 3.35 5.18
CA GLU A 41 12.21 1.94 4.81
C GLU A 41 10.81 1.62 4.27
N ILE A 42 9.75 2.15 4.89
CA ILE A 42 8.38 1.99 4.40
C ILE A 42 8.21 2.66 3.04
N THR A 43 8.71 3.88 2.89
CA THR A 43 8.66 4.64 1.62
C THR A 43 9.37 3.87 0.50
N ASP A 44 10.57 3.38 0.76
CA ASP A 44 11.35 2.58 -0.18
C ASP A 44 10.62 1.29 -0.54
N LYS A 45 9.98 0.64 0.44
CA LYS A 45 9.19 -0.56 0.19
C LYS A 45 8.00 -0.29 -0.74
N ILE A 46 7.30 0.82 -0.54
CA ILE A 46 6.19 1.25 -1.40
C ILE A 46 6.68 1.50 -2.83
N CYS A 47 7.73 2.30 -2.98
CA CYS A 47 8.30 2.66 -4.29
C CYS A 47 8.95 1.45 -5.01
N SER A 48 9.37 0.41 -4.27
CA SER A 48 9.89 -0.83 -4.86
C SER A 48 8.81 -1.74 -5.45
N SER A 49 7.54 -1.55 -5.04
CA SER A 49 6.42 -2.21 -5.69
C SER A 49 6.16 -1.48 -7.00
N ARG A 50 6.20 -2.18 -8.13
CA ARG A 50 6.18 -1.62 -9.51
C ARG A 50 4.92 -0.78 -9.86
N PHE A 51 4.06 -0.53 -8.88
CA PHE A 51 2.82 0.22 -8.94
C PHE A 51 3.03 1.70 -8.62
N PHE A 52 3.94 2.03 -7.71
CA PHE A 52 4.07 3.38 -7.16
C PHE A 52 5.34 4.09 -7.63
N ILE A 53 5.21 5.37 -7.93
CA ILE A 53 6.32 6.28 -8.27
C ILE A 53 6.26 7.46 -7.31
N LEU A 54 7.35 7.71 -6.60
CA LEU A 54 7.47 8.90 -5.77
C LEU A 54 7.58 10.15 -6.66
N ASP A 55 6.58 11.02 -6.62
CA ASP A 55 6.60 12.31 -7.33
C ASP A 55 7.41 13.34 -6.53
N ARG A 56 7.12 13.48 -5.23
CA ARG A 56 7.82 14.42 -4.34
C ARG A 56 7.59 14.12 -2.86
N THR A 57 8.46 14.69 -2.03
CA THR A 57 8.27 14.76 -0.57
C THR A 57 7.81 16.16 -0.18
N LEU A 58 6.71 16.25 0.58
CA LEU A 58 6.11 17.49 1.01
C LEU A 58 6.85 18.07 2.20
N SER A 59 6.96 19.40 2.24
CA SER A 59 7.51 20.13 3.37
C SER A 59 6.43 20.68 4.30
N ASN A 60 5.19 20.85 3.79
CA ASN A 60 4.06 21.35 4.55
C ASN A 60 2.81 20.52 4.25
N ILE A 61 2.04 20.19 5.30
CA ILE A 61 0.77 19.48 5.18
C ILE A 61 -0.29 20.28 4.39
N ASN A 62 -0.21 21.61 4.42
CA ASN A 62 -1.15 22.47 3.70
C ASN A 62 -0.99 22.37 2.17
N ASP A 63 0.10 21.79 1.68
CA ASP A 63 0.34 21.62 0.24
C ASP A 63 -0.45 20.45 -0.36
N VAL A 64 -1.05 19.58 0.48
CA VAL A 64 -1.78 18.39 0.05
C VAL A 64 -2.93 18.71 -0.89
N GLU A 65 -3.73 19.74 -0.58
CA GLU A 65 -4.87 20.12 -1.41
C GLU A 65 -4.42 20.62 -2.79
N SER A 66 -3.37 21.44 -2.81
CA SER A 66 -2.79 21.97 -4.06
C SER A 66 -2.26 20.85 -4.94
N ILE A 67 -1.67 19.82 -4.33
CA ILE A 67 -1.11 18.67 -5.06
C ILE A 67 -2.19 17.79 -5.69
N PHE A 68 -3.30 17.56 -5.02
CA PHE A 68 -4.43 16.88 -5.66
C PHE A 68 -5.02 17.73 -6.80
N LYS A 69 -5.05 19.06 -6.65
CA LYS A 69 -5.49 19.98 -7.72
C LYS A 69 -4.57 19.98 -8.94
N GLU A 70 -3.28 19.70 -8.80
CA GLU A 70 -2.36 19.50 -9.93
C GLU A 70 -2.73 18.27 -10.78
N GLY A 71 -3.49 17.32 -10.22
CA GLY A 71 -4.00 16.12 -10.91
C GLY A 71 -2.96 15.02 -11.16
N ASN A 72 -1.68 15.30 -10.89
CA ASN A 72 -0.57 14.38 -11.13
C ASN A 72 -0.43 13.33 -10.03
N VAL A 73 -0.67 13.69 -8.77
CA VAL A 73 -0.51 12.80 -7.61
C VAL A 73 -1.86 12.20 -7.25
N LYS A 74 -1.88 10.87 -7.04
CA LYS A 74 -3.10 10.11 -6.72
C LYS A 74 -3.20 9.69 -5.27
N GLU A 75 -2.09 9.71 -4.53
CA GLU A 75 -2.05 9.40 -3.11
C GLU A 75 -1.02 10.25 -2.38
N VAL A 76 -1.35 10.72 -1.18
CA VAL A 76 -0.42 11.32 -0.24
C VAL A 76 -0.36 10.47 1.03
N ILE A 77 0.84 10.06 1.41
CA ILE A 77 1.09 9.29 2.64
C ILE A 77 1.75 10.21 3.65
N ILE A 78 1.15 10.31 4.83
CA ILE A 78 1.57 11.18 5.90
C ILE A 78 2.07 10.33 7.08
N PHE A 79 3.33 10.52 7.44
CA PHE A 79 3.91 9.96 8.65
C PHE A 79 3.83 10.99 9.78
N GLU A 80 3.39 10.55 10.96
CA GLU A 80 3.40 11.40 12.14
C GLU A 80 4.84 11.68 12.64
N SER A 81 4.98 12.69 13.50
CA SER A 81 6.27 13.02 14.11
C SER A 81 6.75 11.94 15.09
N GLY A 82 8.03 11.60 15.04
CA GLY A 82 8.64 10.64 15.98
C GLY A 82 8.21 9.20 15.74
N PHE A 83 7.88 8.86 14.49
CA PHE A 83 7.30 7.60 14.05
C PHE A 83 8.05 6.37 14.59
N ALA A 84 9.36 6.24 14.33
CA ALA A 84 10.17 5.12 14.80
C ALA A 84 10.18 5.01 16.34
N LYS A 85 10.32 6.15 17.03
CA LYS A 85 10.36 6.18 18.50
C LYS A 85 9.03 5.75 19.11
N LYS A 86 7.90 6.16 18.55
CA LYS A 86 6.56 5.73 19.00
C LYS A 86 6.36 4.25 18.72
N LEU A 87 6.73 3.79 17.53
CA LEU A 87 6.63 2.38 17.17
C LEU A 87 7.44 1.49 18.12
N GLU A 88 8.67 1.89 18.49
CA GLU A 88 9.53 1.16 19.43
C GLU A 88 9.01 1.19 20.88
N LYS A 89 8.52 2.34 21.36
CA LYS A 89 8.13 2.52 22.77
C LYS A 89 6.69 2.11 23.08
N GLU A 90 5.79 2.45 22.18
CA GLU A 90 4.33 2.33 22.36
C GLU A 90 3.78 1.15 21.55
N GLY A 91 4.58 0.57 20.66
CA GLY A 91 4.15 -0.52 19.77
C GLY A 91 3.21 -0.07 18.66
N THR A 92 2.91 1.24 18.57
CA THR A 92 2.01 1.82 17.57
C THR A 92 2.55 3.15 17.07
N ALA A 93 2.27 3.47 15.80
CA ALA A 93 2.56 4.76 15.19
C ALA A 93 1.54 5.02 14.07
N GLY A 94 1.17 6.30 13.88
CA GLY A 94 0.15 6.77 12.95
C GLY A 94 0.69 7.01 11.54
N ILE A 95 0.03 6.38 10.56
CA ILE A 95 0.16 6.71 9.13
C ILE A 95 -1.22 7.13 8.64
N GLN A 96 -1.31 8.25 7.93
CA GLN A 96 -2.52 8.67 7.22
C GLN A 96 -2.31 8.52 5.72
N ILE A 97 -3.29 7.93 5.05
CA ILE A 97 -3.31 7.73 3.59
C ILE A 97 -4.46 8.57 3.04
N LEU A 98 -4.13 9.53 2.18
CA LEU A 98 -5.09 10.38 1.49
C LEU A 98 -5.04 10.04 -0.01
N ALA A 99 -6.18 9.75 -0.63
CA ALA A 99 -6.23 9.42 -2.05
C ALA A 99 -7.15 10.38 -2.81
N ASP A 100 -6.84 10.63 -4.08
CA ASP A 100 -7.67 11.40 -5.00
C ASP A 100 -8.95 10.62 -5.33
N ALA A 101 -10.07 11.05 -4.73
CA ALA A 101 -11.38 10.40 -4.89
C ALA A 101 -12.13 10.79 -6.18
N SER A 102 -11.47 11.44 -7.15
CA SER A 102 -12.06 11.75 -8.46
C SER A 102 -12.56 10.49 -9.19
N ASP A 103 -11.87 9.35 -8.99
CA ASP A 103 -12.40 8.02 -9.27
C ASP A 103 -12.36 7.19 -7.99
N ALA A 104 -13.52 6.87 -7.44
CA ALA A 104 -13.64 6.17 -6.16
C ALA A 104 -13.11 4.72 -6.22
N ASN A 105 -13.15 4.07 -7.38
CA ASN A 105 -12.68 2.68 -7.52
C ASN A 105 -11.15 2.65 -7.48
N SER A 106 -10.51 3.47 -8.31
CA SER A 106 -9.07 3.73 -8.30
C SER A 106 -8.56 4.09 -6.90
N ALA A 107 -9.18 5.08 -6.25
CA ALA A 107 -8.79 5.54 -4.92
C ALA A 107 -8.82 4.41 -3.88
N ASN A 108 -9.90 3.61 -3.87
CA ASN A 108 -10.04 2.48 -2.97
C ASN A 108 -9.00 1.39 -3.24
N LEU A 109 -8.67 1.12 -4.50
CA LEU A 109 -7.64 0.15 -4.85
C LEU A 109 -6.28 0.64 -4.36
N ILE A 110 -5.91 1.88 -4.67
CA ILE A 110 -4.63 2.50 -4.26
C ILE A 110 -4.43 2.38 -2.74
N VAL A 111 -5.41 2.82 -1.94
CA VAL A 111 -5.36 2.75 -0.47
C VAL A 111 -5.19 1.31 0.02
N GLN A 112 -5.88 0.34 -0.60
CA GLN A 112 -5.78 -1.08 -0.23
C GLN A 112 -4.38 -1.64 -0.51
N TYR A 113 -3.77 -1.30 -1.65
CA TYR A 113 -2.42 -1.73 -2.01
C TYR A 113 -1.37 -1.12 -1.08
N THR A 114 -1.42 0.20 -0.84
CA THR A 114 -0.52 0.88 0.10
C THR A 114 -0.63 0.27 1.49
N SER A 115 -1.87 0.04 1.97
CA SER A 115 -2.11 -0.62 3.26
C SER A 115 -1.57 -2.05 3.30
N ALA A 116 -1.66 -2.81 2.20
CA ALA A 116 -1.12 -4.16 2.12
C ALA A 116 0.42 -4.17 2.20
N ILE A 117 1.09 -3.24 1.51
CA ILE A 117 2.55 -3.09 1.56
C ILE A 117 3.00 -2.76 2.99
N ILE A 118 2.32 -1.82 3.66
CA ILE A 118 2.62 -1.46 5.05
C ILE A 118 2.45 -2.68 5.97
N ARG A 119 1.37 -3.46 5.83
CA ARG A 119 1.17 -4.70 6.60
C ARG A 119 2.28 -5.72 6.36
N ILE A 120 2.73 -5.88 5.11
CA ILE A 120 3.84 -6.79 4.76
C ILE A 120 5.13 -6.32 5.44
N TYR A 121 5.42 -5.02 5.44
CA TYR A 121 6.57 -4.46 6.13
C TYR A 121 6.54 -4.77 7.64
N ILE A 122 5.41 -4.51 8.30
CA ILE A 122 5.22 -4.80 9.73
C ILE A 122 5.40 -6.30 10.01
N PHE A 123 4.80 -7.18 9.19
CA PHE A 123 4.94 -8.63 9.35
C PHE A 123 6.40 -9.10 9.20
N GLN A 124 7.15 -8.53 8.24
CA GLN A 124 8.57 -8.84 8.05
C GLN A 124 9.40 -8.39 9.25
N LYS A 125 9.18 -7.16 9.76
CA LYS A 125 9.88 -6.64 10.94
C LYS A 125 9.60 -7.49 12.18
N MET A 126 8.34 -7.85 12.44
CA MET A 126 7.95 -8.71 13.57
C MET A 126 8.61 -10.11 13.51
N ARG A 127 8.80 -10.68 12.32
CA ARG A 127 9.52 -11.96 12.15
C ARG A 127 11.02 -11.85 12.41
N MET A 128 11.60 -10.67 12.25
CA MET A 128 13.01 -10.43 12.55
C MET A 128 13.22 -10.19 14.06
N ASP A 129 12.24 -9.60 14.75
CA ASP A 129 12.36 -9.19 16.16
C ASP A 129 11.88 -10.23 17.20
N LYS A 130 11.24 -11.36 16.81
CA LYS A 130 10.84 -12.43 17.75
C LYS A 130 11.07 -13.86 17.22
N THR A 131 11.80 -14.62 18.06
CA THR A 131 11.99 -16.09 18.23
C THR A 131 11.26 -17.02 17.25
N PRO A 132 11.89 -18.09 16.71
CA PRO A 132 11.25 -19.00 15.75
C PRO A 132 9.96 -19.60 16.33
N MET A 133 8.82 -19.07 15.89
CA MET A 133 7.51 -19.64 16.18
C MET A 133 7.33 -20.88 15.30
N GLN A 134 7.58 -22.05 15.88
CA GLN A 134 7.25 -23.33 15.27
C GLN A 134 5.89 -23.79 15.83
N ILE A 135 4.90 -23.94 14.96
CA ILE A 135 3.64 -24.61 15.30
C ILE A 135 3.86 -26.10 15.05
N ILE A 136 3.86 -26.91 16.11
CA ILE A 136 3.88 -28.38 16.02
C ILE A 136 2.46 -28.86 16.30
N PRO A 137 1.71 -29.34 15.29
CA PRO A 137 0.38 -29.88 15.52
C PRO A 137 0.48 -31.26 16.19
N GLU A 138 -0.21 -31.44 17.33
CA GLU A 138 -0.52 -32.78 17.87
C GLU A 138 -1.90 -33.22 17.39
N ALA A 139 -1.96 -34.28 16.59
CA ALA A 139 -3.21 -34.92 16.22
C ALA A 139 -3.59 -35.99 17.25
N ARG A 140 -4.83 -35.91 17.77
CA ARG A 140 -5.44 -36.99 18.57
C ARG A 140 -6.70 -37.49 17.87
N MET A 141 -6.84 -38.82 17.78
CA MET A 141 -8.05 -39.47 17.30
C MET A 141 -8.89 -39.90 18.51
N MET A 142 -10.18 -39.54 18.53
CA MET A 142 -11.13 -39.99 19.55
C MET A 142 -12.18 -40.89 18.89
N TYR A 143 -12.49 -42.01 19.54
CA TYR A 143 -13.54 -42.93 19.13
C TYR A 143 -14.64 -42.87 20.19
N ASN A 144 -15.88 -42.59 19.78
CA ASN A 144 -17.03 -42.69 20.66
C ASN A 144 -17.68 -44.05 20.40
N GLU A 145 -17.86 -44.84 21.46
CA GLU A 145 -18.79 -45.98 21.43
C GLU A 145 -20.24 -45.51 21.47
#